data_AF-A0A2W0B2D1-F1
#
_entry.id   AF-A0A2W0B2D1-F1
#
_cell.length_a   1.000
_cell.length_b   1.000
_cell.length_c   1.000
_cell.angle_alpha   90.00
_cell.angle_beta   90.00
_cell.angle_gamma   90.00
#
_symmetry.space_group_name_H-M   'P 1'
#
loop_
_entity.id
_entity.type
_entity.pdbx_description
1 polymer ?
#
loop_
_entity_poly.entity_id
_entity_poly.type
_entity_poly.pdbx_seq_one_letter_code
_entity_poly.pdbx_strand_id
1 'polypeptide(L)'
;PLLESQVAQHAKPAEVEAELHAQIDRARNMGIPLSHLDTHMGALLGTPELIQVYRRVSQEYRLPIPLKRAKNSDQLTLAPSEDLVDEVLQITPGVPPNQWLKTYENMLQPLGPGVYELIVHLAYDDEEMRGATSNHPAWGAAWRQRDLDMVKSPEFRQFLKDQGFVLVGWKDLARAWTK
;
A
#
# COMPACT_ATOMS: atom_id res chain seq x y z
N PRO A 1 -14.28 13.06 -9.53
CA PRO A 1 -12.95 12.80 -8.92
C PRO A 1 -12.01 12.32 -10.02
N LEU A 2 -10.73 12.70 -10.00
CA LEU A 2 -9.75 12.05 -10.87
C LEU A 2 -9.54 10.64 -10.30
N LEU A 3 -9.80 9.62 -11.12
CA LEU A 3 -9.68 8.22 -10.73
C LEU A 3 -8.42 7.62 -11.36
N GLU A 4 -7.93 6.55 -10.77
CA GLU A 4 -6.82 5.74 -11.30
C GLU A 4 -7.08 5.27 -12.74
N SER A 5 -8.35 5.06 -13.12
CA SER A 5 -8.74 4.73 -14.50
C SER A 5 -8.43 5.84 -15.51
N GLN A 6 -8.44 7.11 -15.09
CA GLN A 6 -8.03 8.23 -15.96
C GLN A 6 -6.51 8.19 -16.21
N VAL A 7 -5.73 7.79 -15.21
CA VAL A 7 -4.28 7.59 -15.37
C VAL A 7 -4.04 6.46 -16.37
N ALA A 8 -4.69 5.32 -16.20
CA ALA A 8 -4.55 4.17 -17.11
C ALA A 8 -4.90 4.52 -18.58
N GLN A 9 -5.87 5.41 -18.80
CA GLN A 9 -6.32 5.79 -20.14
C GLN A 9 -5.44 6.84 -20.84
N HIS A 10 -4.77 7.70 -20.08
CA HIS A 10 -4.16 8.92 -20.64
C HIS A 10 -2.67 9.05 -20.35
N ALA A 11 -2.13 8.37 -19.36
CA ALA A 11 -0.75 8.51 -18.97
C ALA A 11 0.20 7.96 -20.04
N LYS A 12 1.24 8.72 -20.35
CA LYS A 12 2.32 8.27 -21.24
C LYS A 12 3.46 7.69 -20.39
N PRO A 13 3.93 6.46 -20.64
CA PRO A 13 4.97 5.83 -19.82
C PRO A 13 6.21 6.69 -19.60
N ALA A 14 6.69 7.41 -20.63
CA ALA A 14 7.85 8.28 -20.50
C ALA A 14 7.61 9.52 -19.61
N GLU A 15 6.40 10.09 -19.64
CA GLU A 15 6.03 11.21 -18.76
C GLU A 15 5.87 10.73 -17.31
N VAL A 16 5.30 9.54 -17.11
CA VAL A 16 5.19 8.90 -15.79
C VAL A 16 6.56 8.60 -15.21
N GLU A 17 7.48 8.04 -15.99
CA GLU A 17 8.83 7.73 -15.54
C GLU A 17 9.58 8.97 -15.06
N ALA A 18 9.53 10.06 -15.85
CA ALA A 18 10.13 11.34 -15.48
C ALA A 18 9.51 11.93 -14.20
N GLU A 19 8.19 11.83 -14.04
CA GLU A 19 7.49 12.31 -12.84
C GLU A 19 7.82 11.46 -11.60
N LEU A 20 7.94 10.13 -11.75
CA LEU A 20 8.32 9.25 -10.65
C LEU A 20 9.74 9.55 -10.15
N HIS A 21 10.69 9.76 -11.07
CA HIS A 21 12.04 10.23 -10.69
C HIS A 21 11.96 11.54 -9.92
N ALA A 22 11.18 12.52 -10.41
CA ALA A 22 11.03 13.81 -9.74
C ALA A 22 10.45 13.71 -8.32
N GLN A 23 9.43 12.87 -8.10
CA GLN A 23 8.84 12.66 -6.78
C GLN A 23 9.83 12.00 -5.81
N ILE A 24 10.56 10.98 -6.27
CA ILE A 24 11.52 10.25 -5.44
C ILE A 24 12.71 11.14 -5.08
N ASP A 25 13.27 11.87 -6.05
CA ASP A 25 14.38 12.79 -5.83
C ASP A 25 13.98 13.95 -4.92
N ARG A 26 12.75 14.47 -5.06
CA ARG A 26 12.23 15.47 -4.14
C ARG A 26 12.20 14.95 -2.70
N ALA A 27 11.70 13.74 -2.47
CA ALA A 27 11.65 13.15 -1.14
C ALA A 27 13.07 12.94 -0.55
N ARG A 28 14.02 12.48 -1.38
CA ARG A 28 15.44 12.35 -0.98
C ARG A 28 16.07 13.70 -0.62
N ASN A 29 15.82 14.73 -1.41
CA ASN A 29 16.33 16.09 -1.17
C ASN A 29 15.74 16.71 0.10
N MET A 30 14.55 16.29 0.52
CA MET A 30 13.96 16.65 1.81
C MET A 30 14.54 15.84 2.98
N GLY A 31 15.49 14.93 2.74
CA GLY A 31 16.11 14.10 3.77
C GLY A 31 15.25 12.92 4.24
N ILE A 32 14.19 12.56 3.50
CA ILE A 32 13.32 11.44 3.86
C ILE A 32 14.06 10.12 3.61
N PRO A 33 14.22 9.24 4.63
CA PRO A 33 14.91 7.98 4.48
C PRO A 33 14.00 6.93 3.81
N LEU A 34 13.89 7.02 2.48
CA LEU A 34 13.07 6.12 1.66
C LEU A 34 13.46 4.65 1.87
N SER A 35 12.46 3.78 1.98
CA SER A 35 12.64 2.34 2.25
C SER A 35 11.93 1.42 1.28
N HIS A 36 10.93 1.93 0.56
CA HIS A 36 10.14 1.27 -0.48
C HIS A 36 9.43 2.37 -1.28
N LEU A 37 8.78 1.99 -2.38
CA LEU A 37 7.81 2.83 -3.09
C LEU A 37 6.43 2.18 -2.97
N ASP A 38 5.37 2.98 -3.05
CA ASP A 38 4.00 2.52 -3.22
C ASP A 38 3.36 3.25 -4.42
N THR A 39 2.07 2.98 -4.68
CA THR A 39 1.30 3.71 -5.70
C THR A 39 -0.07 4.07 -5.16
N HIS A 40 -0.34 5.38 -5.07
CA HIS A 40 -1.65 5.87 -4.65
C HIS A 40 -2.76 5.29 -5.53
N MET A 41 -3.81 4.76 -4.89
CA MET A 41 -4.96 4.11 -5.54
C MET A 41 -4.59 2.98 -6.52
N GLY A 42 -3.37 2.44 -6.46
CA GLY A 42 -2.91 1.47 -7.44
C GLY A 42 -2.73 2.04 -8.85
N ALA A 43 -2.60 3.36 -9.02
CA ALA A 43 -2.56 4.03 -10.34
C ALA A 43 -1.52 3.44 -11.31
N LEU A 44 -0.33 3.06 -10.81
CA LEU A 44 0.72 2.45 -11.63
C LEU A 44 0.46 0.98 -11.98
N LEU A 45 -0.61 0.38 -11.44
CA LEU A 45 -1.06 -0.98 -11.76
C LEU A 45 -2.13 -1.02 -12.86
N GLY A 46 -2.49 0.13 -13.42
CA GLY A 46 -3.58 0.25 -14.39
C GLY A 46 -3.30 -0.36 -15.77
N THR A 47 -2.03 -0.43 -16.20
CA THR A 47 -1.63 -1.07 -17.48
C THR A 47 -0.28 -1.78 -17.36
N PRO A 48 0.03 -2.77 -18.21
CA PRO A 48 1.33 -3.44 -18.22
C PRO A 48 2.52 -2.48 -18.37
N GLU A 49 2.39 -1.43 -19.17
CA GLU A 49 3.45 -0.44 -19.41
C GLU A 49 3.72 0.40 -18.15
N LEU A 50 2.67 0.80 -17.42
CA LEU A 50 2.83 1.52 -16.16
C LEU A 50 3.48 0.65 -15.08
N ILE A 51 3.14 -0.64 -15.03
CA ILE A 51 3.77 -1.58 -14.10
C ILE A 51 5.25 -1.75 -14.44
N GLN A 52 5.61 -1.82 -15.73
CA GLN A 52 7.00 -1.88 -16.17
C GLN A 52 7.79 -0.64 -15.77
N VAL A 53 7.21 0.55 -15.91
CA VAL A 53 7.84 1.80 -15.44
C VAL A 53 8.04 1.75 -13.92
N TYR A 54 7.01 1.36 -13.17
CA TYR A 54 7.08 1.28 -11.71
C TYR A 54 8.19 0.33 -11.23
N ARG A 55 8.29 -0.85 -11.84
CA ARG A 55 9.36 -1.83 -11.56
C ARG A 55 10.75 -1.29 -11.91
N ARG A 56 10.90 -0.63 -13.07
CA ARG A 56 12.19 -0.08 -13.49
C ARG A 56 12.69 0.98 -12.52
N VAL A 57 11.83 1.94 -12.16
CA VAL A 57 12.16 3.00 -11.19
C VAL A 57 12.47 2.40 -9.81
N SER A 58 11.70 1.39 -9.37
CA SER A 58 11.99 0.64 -8.15
C SER A 58 13.41 0.05 -8.14
N GLN A 59 13.84 -0.59 -9.23
CA GLN A 59 15.18 -1.16 -9.38
C GLN A 59 16.29 -0.10 -9.43
N GLU A 60 16.10 0.98 -10.20
CA GLU A 60 17.06 2.08 -10.32
C GLU A 60 17.36 2.73 -8.97
N TYR A 61 16.31 2.99 -8.19
CA TYR A 61 16.43 3.64 -6.88
C TYR A 61 16.74 2.65 -5.76
N ARG A 62 16.68 1.34 -6.04
CA ARG A 62 16.78 0.26 -5.05
C ARG A 62 15.78 0.45 -3.92
N LEU A 63 14.53 0.70 -4.29
CA LEU A 63 13.40 0.79 -3.36
C LEU A 63 12.38 -0.30 -3.71
N PRO A 64 12.14 -1.31 -2.85
CA PRO A 64 11.22 -2.40 -3.15
C PRO A 64 9.79 -1.87 -3.27
N ILE A 65 8.92 -2.65 -3.89
CA ILE A 65 7.52 -2.28 -4.12
C ILE A 65 6.57 -3.35 -3.60
N PRO A 66 5.40 -2.96 -3.09
CA PRO A 66 4.35 -3.85 -2.61
C PRO A 66 3.58 -4.43 -3.80
N LEU A 67 4.20 -5.39 -4.50
CA LEU A 67 3.49 -6.19 -5.50
C LEU A 67 3.09 -7.51 -4.87
N LYS A 68 1.79 -7.82 -4.93
CA LYS A 68 1.28 -9.13 -4.53
C LYS A 68 2.00 -10.22 -5.33
N ARG A 69 2.47 -11.24 -4.62
CA ARG A 69 3.01 -12.47 -5.23
C ARG A 69 2.05 -13.04 -6.27
N ALA A 70 2.52 -13.17 -7.51
CA ALA A 70 1.77 -13.85 -8.56
C ALA A 70 1.75 -15.36 -8.27
N LYS A 71 0.60 -15.89 -7.82
CA LYS A 71 0.46 -17.33 -7.52
C LYS A 71 0.33 -18.21 -8.77
N ASN A 72 0.13 -17.62 -9.95
CA ASN A 72 0.14 -18.26 -11.28
C ASN A 72 0.50 -17.21 -12.36
N SER A 73 0.87 -17.66 -13.56
CA SER A 73 1.50 -16.94 -14.69
C SER A 73 0.72 -15.77 -15.32
N ASP A 74 0.18 -14.85 -14.53
CA ASP A 74 -0.42 -13.62 -15.04
C ASP A 74 0.65 -12.54 -15.14
N GLN A 75 1.17 -12.37 -16.36
CA GLN A 75 1.91 -11.24 -16.97
C GLN A 75 3.11 -10.60 -16.25
N LEU A 76 3.32 -10.85 -14.97
CA LEU A 76 4.36 -10.25 -14.13
C LEU A 76 4.98 -11.34 -13.26
N THR A 77 5.80 -12.19 -13.88
CA THR A 77 6.73 -13.01 -13.11
C THR A 77 7.74 -12.07 -12.46
N LEU A 78 7.60 -11.87 -11.14
CA LEU A 78 8.60 -11.19 -10.33
C LEU A 78 9.82 -12.10 -10.22
N ALA A 79 11.02 -11.52 -10.20
CA ALA A 79 12.18 -12.29 -9.78
C ALA A 79 11.96 -12.71 -8.31
N PRO A 80 12.43 -13.89 -7.88
CA PRO A 80 12.28 -14.32 -6.47
C PRO A 80 12.82 -13.30 -5.46
N SER A 81 13.80 -12.49 -5.84
CA SER A 81 14.32 -11.39 -5.01
C SER A 81 13.30 -10.26 -4.84
N GLU A 82 12.45 -9.99 -5.83
CA GLU A 82 11.40 -8.95 -5.80
C GLU A 82 10.11 -9.42 -5.09
N ASP A 83 10.03 -10.70 -4.75
CA ASP A 83 8.82 -11.37 -4.26
C ASP A 83 8.69 -11.34 -2.73
N LEU A 84 8.66 -10.11 -2.18
CA LEU A 84 8.78 -9.87 -0.74
C LEU A 84 7.46 -9.97 0.04
N VAL A 85 6.31 -9.86 -0.62
CA VAL A 85 4.98 -9.80 0.01
C VAL A 85 4.05 -10.85 -0.62
N ASP A 86 3.57 -11.77 0.21
CA ASP A 86 2.61 -12.82 -0.17
C ASP A 86 1.26 -12.23 -0.59
N GLU A 87 0.77 -11.24 0.15
CA GLU A 87 -0.51 -10.60 -0.12
C GLU A 87 -0.57 -9.18 0.42
N VAL A 88 -1.20 -8.29 -0.37
CA VAL A 88 -1.56 -6.93 0.04
C VAL A 88 -3.04 -6.95 0.38
N LEU A 89 -3.36 -6.55 1.60
CA LEU A 89 -4.67 -6.66 2.23
C LEU A 89 -5.20 -5.28 2.61
N GLN A 90 -6.49 -5.09 2.42
CA GLN A 90 -7.19 -3.87 2.81
C GLN A 90 -8.67 -4.17 2.94
N ILE A 91 -9.34 -3.54 3.91
CA ILE A 91 -10.81 -3.58 3.96
C ILE A 91 -11.39 -2.67 2.86
N THR A 92 -12.54 -3.07 2.30
CA THR A 92 -13.22 -2.34 1.23
C THR A 92 -14.48 -1.63 1.73
N PRO A 93 -15.04 -0.67 0.97
CA PRO A 93 -16.28 0.00 1.34
C PRO A 93 -17.43 -0.98 1.63
N GLY A 94 -18.31 -0.60 2.56
CA GLY A 94 -19.44 -1.41 3.00
C GLY A 94 -19.34 -1.93 4.44
N VAL A 95 -18.23 -1.68 5.14
CA VAL A 95 -18.06 -2.09 6.55
C VAL A 95 -18.82 -1.14 7.49
N PRO A 96 -19.75 -1.63 8.31
CA PRO A 96 -20.41 -0.82 9.33
C PRO A 96 -19.41 -0.33 10.41
N PRO A 97 -19.54 0.89 10.94
CA PRO A 97 -18.60 1.42 11.94
C PRO A 97 -18.42 0.53 13.18
N ASN A 98 -19.48 -0.12 13.65
CA ASN A 98 -19.44 -1.02 14.81
C ASN A 98 -18.84 -2.40 14.52
N GLN A 99 -18.52 -2.70 13.25
CA GLN A 99 -17.88 -3.95 12.84
C GLN A 99 -16.42 -3.77 12.45
N TRP A 100 -15.86 -2.55 12.53
CA TRP A 100 -14.55 -2.20 11.98
C TRP A 100 -13.44 -3.16 12.45
N LEU A 101 -13.25 -3.27 13.77
CA LEU A 101 -12.27 -4.19 14.37
C LEU A 101 -12.53 -5.63 13.93
N LYS A 102 -13.78 -6.09 14.01
CA LYS A 102 -14.15 -7.46 13.69
C LYS A 102 -13.87 -7.82 12.23
N THR A 103 -14.04 -6.86 11.31
CA THR A 103 -13.69 -7.05 9.90
C THR A 103 -12.19 -7.25 9.70
N TYR A 104 -11.35 -6.46 10.36
CA TYR A 104 -9.89 -6.67 10.32
C TYR A 104 -9.50 -8.03 10.91
N GLU A 105 -10.07 -8.42 12.06
CA GLU A 105 -9.81 -9.73 12.65
C GLU A 105 -10.19 -10.87 11.70
N ASN A 106 -11.39 -10.83 11.12
CA ASN A 106 -11.86 -11.88 10.21
C ASN A 106 -11.02 -11.96 8.93
N MET A 107 -10.47 -10.84 8.47
CA MET A 107 -9.57 -10.80 7.30
C MET A 107 -8.20 -11.42 7.61
N LEU A 108 -7.68 -11.21 8.82
CA LEU A 108 -6.33 -11.61 9.20
C LEU A 108 -6.26 -13.01 9.84
N GLN A 109 -7.30 -13.44 10.56
CA GLN A 109 -7.34 -14.73 11.26
C GLN A 109 -7.07 -15.96 10.37
N PRO A 110 -7.56 -16.06 9.11
CA PRO A 110 -7.33 -17.25 8.29
C PRO A 110 -5.93 -17.29 7.64
N LEU A 111 -5.10 -16.26 7.82
CA LEU A 111 -3.77 -16.20 7.21
C LEU A 111 -2.84 -17.25 7.83
N GLY A 112 -2.12 -17.97 6.98
CA GLY A 112 -1.06 -18.88 7.39
C GLY A 112 0.28 -18.17 7.54
N PRO A 113 1.39 -18.93 7.65
CA PRO A 113 2.73 -18.35 7.60
C PRO A 113 2.97 -17.62 6.26
N GLY A 114 3.43 -16.37 6.32
CA GLY A 114 3.73 -15.52 5.16
C GLY A 114 4.07 -14.08 5.55
N VAL A 115 4.41 -13.26 4.56
CA VAL A 115 4.64 -11.82 4.69
C VAL A 115 3.45 -11.08 4.08
N TYR A 116 2.71 -10.34 4.89
CA TYR A 116 1.49 -9.65 4.47
C TYR A 116 1.64 -8.14 4.66
N GLU A 117 1.13 -7.37 3.71
CA GLU A 117 1.00 -5.93 3.87
C GLU A 117 -0.45 -5.57 4.13
N LEU A 118 -0.72 -4.97 5.29
CA LEU A 118 -2.03 -4.43 5.64
C LEU A 118 -2.04 -2.93 5.36
N ILE A 119 -2.78 -2.50 4.34
CA ILE A 119 -2.97 -1.08 4.03
C ILE A 119 -4.06 -0.51 4.96
N VAL A 120 -3.72 0.57 5.65
CA VAL A 120 -4.64 1.37 6.49
C VAL A 120 -4.49 2.84 6.11
N HIS A 121 -5.54 3.64 6.31
CA HIS A 121 -5.49 5.07 6.03
C HIS A 121 -5.70 5.83 7.33
N LEU A 122 -4.64 6.42 7.90
CA LEU A 122 -4.72 7.02 9.24
C LEU A 122 -4.85 8.54 9.14
N ALA A 123 -5.82 9.13 9.83
CA ALA A 123 -5.96 10.57 10.02
C ALA A 123 -6.99 10.86 11.11
N TYR A 124 -6.96 12.09 11.64
CA TYR A 124 -8.08 12.60 12.42
C TYR A 124 -9.27 12.95 11.51
N ASP A 125 -10.50 12.78 12.01
CA ASP A 125 -11.70 13.32 11.37
C ASP A 125 -11.88 14.80 11.74
N ASP A 126 -11.00 15.64 11.18
CA ASP A 126 -11.01 17.09 11.36
C ASP A 126 -11.43 17.83 10.07
N GLU A 127 -11.49 19.16 10.15
CA GLU A 127 -11.91 20.00 9.02
C GLU A 127 -10.98 19.89 7.82
N GLU A 128 -9.67 19.77 8.05
CA GLU A 128 -8.67 19.63 7.00
C GLU A 128 -8.90 18.32 6.24
N MET A 129 -9.00 17.19 6.94
CA MET A 129 -9.20 15.90 6.31
C MET A 129 -10.56 15.81 5.62
N ARG A 130 -11.63 16.35 6.23
CA ARG A 130 -12.95 16.43 5.58
C ARG A 130 -12.91 17.26 4.29
N GLY A 131 -12.16 18.35 4.27
CA GLY A 131 -11.94 19.15 3.07
C GLY A 131 -11.17 18.37 1.99
N ALA A 132 -10.04 17.79 2.38
CA ALA A 132 -9.15 17.03 1.49
C ALA A 132 -9.85 15.81 0.86
N THR A 133 -10.77 15.16 1.58
CA THR A 133 -11.50 13.97 1.11
C THR A 133 -12.98 14.24 0.82
N SER A 134 -13.38 15.49 0.62
CA SER A 134 -14.80 15.90 0.53
C SER A 134 -15.61 15.16 -0.55
N ASN A 135 -14.96 14.69 -1.61
CA ASN A 135 -15.55 13.91 -2.71
C ASN A 135 -15.17 12.42 -2.71
N HIS A 136 -14.61 11.92 -1.60
CA HIS A 136 -14.20 10.53 -1.41
C HIS A 136 -14.82 9.97 -0.12
N PRO A 137 -16.11 9.54 -0.15
CA PRO A 137 -16.76 8.98 1.04
C PRO A 137 -16.12 7.66 1.50
N ALA A 138 -15.62 6.86 0.56
CA ALA A 138 -14.71 5.76 0.83
C ALA A 138 -13.30 6.29 1.07
N TRP A 139 -12.58 5.77 2.07
CA TRP A 139 -11.25 6.26 2.49
C TRP A 139 -11.20 7.74 2.92
N GLY A 140 -12.36 8.35 3.18
CA GLY A 140 -12.50 9.72 3.67
C GLY A 140 -12.24 9.88 5.18
N ALA A 141 -12.37 11.10 5.69
CA ALA A 141 -12.04 11.45 7.07
C ALA A 141 -12.56 10.47 8.15
N ALA A 142 -13.86 10.15 8.13
CA ALA A 142 -14.45 9.22 9.10
C ALA A 142 -13.92 7.78 8.98
N TRP A 143 -13.55 7.34 7.77
CA TRP A 143 -12.86 6.06 7.58
C TRP A 143 -11.50 6.10 8.26
N ARG A 144 -10.76 7.19 8.02
CA ARG A 144 -9.38 7.31 8.48
C ARG A 144 -9.25 7.39 9.99
N GLN A 145 -10.23 8.04 10.64
CA GLN A 145 -10.34 8.04 12.09
C GLN A 145 -10.60 6.63 12.63
N ARG A 146 -11.45 5.83 11.98
CA ARG A 146 -11.73 4.44 12.41
C ARG A 146 -10.51 3.54 12.25
N ASP A 147 -9.76 3.66 11.16
CA ASP A 147 -8.50 2.95 11.01
C ASP A 147 -7.51 3.37 12.11
N LEU A 148 -7.39 4.67 12.41
CA LEU A 148 -6.55 5.20 13.49
C LEU A 148 -6.94 4.65 14.87
N ASP A 149 -8.23 4.65 15.19
CA ASP A 149 -8.74 4.14 16.46
C ASP A 149 -8.49 2.62 16.58
N MET A 150 -8.72 1.88 15.49
CA MET A 150 -8.50 0.44 15.42
C MET A 150 -7.02 0.07 15.63
N VAL A 151 -6.08 0.68 14.89
CA VAL A 151 -4.64 0.35 15.04
C VAL A 151 -4.06 0.77 16.39
N LYS A 152 -4.68 1.77 17.04
CA LYS A 152 -4.29 2.20 18.40
C LYS A 152 -4.94 1.36 19.50
N SER A 153 -6.00 0.62 19.21
CA SER A 153 -6.76 -0.14 20.21
C SER A 153 -5.91 -1.23 20.89
N PRO A 154 -6.05 -1.43 22.21
CA PRO A 154 -5.41 -2.55 22.88
C PRO A 154 -5.93 -3.90 22.36
N GLU A 155 -7.20 -3.98 21.94
CA GLU A 155 -7.84 -5.18 21.42
C GLU A 155 -7.15 -5.66 20.13
N PHE A 156 -6.96 -4.78 19.14
CA PHE A 156 -6.30 -5.16 17.90
C PHE A 156 -4.84 -5.55 18.12
N ARG A 157 -4.13 -4.83 19.01
CA ARG A 157 -2.75 -5.16 19.37
C ARG A 157 -2.64 -6.52 20.06
N GLN A 158 -3.61 -6.87 20.89
CA GLN A 158 -3.67 -8.18 21.54
C GLN A 158 -4.01 -9.26 20.51
N PHE A 159 -4.98 -9.03 19.64
CA PHE A 159 -5.31 -9.92 18.52
C PHE A 159 -4.07 -10.25 17.67
N LEU A 160 -3.29 -9.25 17.26
CA LEU A 160 -2.07 -9.48 16.47
C LEU A 160 -1.07 -10.39 17.21
N LYS A 161 -0.90 -10.19 18.52
CA LYS A 161 -0.03 -11.04 19.35
C LYS A 161 -0.57 -12.47 19.49
N ASP A 162 -1.86 -12.62 19.74
CA ASP A 162 -2.51 -13.92 19.93
C ASP A 162 -2.48 -14.76 18.65
N GLN A 163 -2.57 -14.11 17.47
CA GLN A 163 -2.38 -14.76 16.17
C GLN A 163 -0.91 -14.97 15.80
N GLY A 164 0.04 -14.48 16.59
CA GLY A 164 1.47 -14.64 16.33
C GLY A 164 2.05 -13.75 15.23
N PHE A 165 1.38 -12.65 14.87
CA PHE A 165 1.93 -11.69 13.90
C PHE A 165 3.15 -10.98 14.45
N VAL A 166 4.16 -10.81 13.60
CA VAL A 166 5.34 -9.98 13.88
C VAL A 166 5.31 -8.80 12.92
N LEU A 167 5.31 -7.58 13.49
CA LEU A 167 5.41 -6.37 12.68
C LEU A 167 6.84 -6.21 12.18
N VAL A 168 6.98 -6.09 10.86
CA VAL A 168 8.25 -5.86 10.16
C VAL A 168 8.17 -4.57 9.36
N GLY A 169 9.30 -3.86 9.23
CA GLY A 169 9.39 -2.68 8.39
C GLY A 169 9.91 -3.01 6.99
N TRP A 170 9.63 -2.15 6.02
CA TRP A 170 10.19 -2.27 4.66
C TRP A 170 11.72 -2.20 4.62
N LYS A 171 12.36 -1.53 5.59
CA LYS A 171 13.83 -1.58 5.74
C LYS A 171 14.33 -2.99 6.07
N ASP A 172 13.53 -3.80 6.76
CA ASP A 172 13.87 -5.18 7.10
C ASP A 172 13.71 -6.08 5.87
N LEU A 173 12.61 -5.90 5.12
CA LEU A 173 12.37 -6.60 3.86
C LEU A 173 13.40 -6.24 2.78
N ALA A 174 13.78 -4.97 2.68
CA ALA A 174 14.79 -4.50 1.75
C ALA A 174 16.18 -5.12 2.00
N ARG A 175 16.48 -5.62 3.22
CA ARG A 175 17.73 -6.37 3.48
C ARG A 175 17.69 -7.77 2.87
N ALA A 176 16.51 -8.38 2.78
CA ALA A 176 16.32 -9.66 2.10
C ALA A 176 16.31 -9.48 0.56
N TRP A 177 15.96 -8.28 0.08
CA TRP A 177 16.05 -7.91 -1.33
C TRP A 177 17.53 -7.81 -1.76
N THR A 178 18.07 -8.94 -2.18
CA THR A 178 19.46 -9.11 -2.60
C THR A 178 19.59 -9.06 -4.13
N LYS A 179 20.72 -8.53 -4.59
CA LYS A 179 21.08 -8.35 -6.01
C LYS A 179 21.03 -9.65 -6.81
#